data_AF-A0A3B9Y608-F1
#
_entry.id   AF-A0A3B9Y608-F1
#
_cell.length_a   1.000
_cell.length_b   1.000
_cell.length_c   1.000
_cell.angle_alpha   90.00
_cell.angle_beta   90.00
_cell.angle_gamma   90.00
#
_symmetry.space_group_name_H-M   'P 1'
#
loop_
_entity.id
_entity.type
_entity.pdbx_description
1 polymer ?
#
loop_
_entity_poly.entity_id
_entity_poly.type
_entity_poly.pdbx_seq_one_letter_code
_entity_poly.pdbx_strand_id
1 'polypeptide(L)' 'MRIDEILAYNERFVEQTHLPTIGHAPRRHMAVVTCMDCRLVQMFEQALGLERGDVLEPVSYTRHYLRERAGWRGK' A
#
# COMPACT_ATOMS: atom_id res chain seq x y z
N MET A 1 20.03 -6.09 12.96
CA MET A 1 18.69 -6.69 12.71
C MET A 1 18.09 -5.97 11.51
N ARG A 2 17.26 -6.60 10.65
CA ARG A 2 16.71 -5.93 9.44
C ARG A 2 15.93 -4.64 9.72
N ILE A 3 15.40 -4.49 10.94
CA ILE A 3 14.74 -3.25 11.38
C ILE A 3 15.72 -2.07 11.47
N ASP A 4 16.95 -2.29 11.91
CA ASP A 4 17.93 -1.21 12.06
C ASP A 4 18.27 -0.60 10.69
N GLU A 5 18.33 -1.42 9.64
CA GLU A 5 18.55 -0.97 8.26
C GLU A 5 17.38 -0.13 7.74
N ILE A 6 16.13 -0.51 8.06
CA ILE A 6 14.92 0.24 7.70
C ILE A 6 14.92 1.60 8.39
N LEU A 7 15.27 1.64 9.68
CA LEU A 7 15.34 2.88 10.46
C LEU A 7 16.43 3.81 9.92
N ALA A 8 17.63 3.30 9.65
CA ALA A 8 18.73 4.08 9.09
C ALA A 8 18.41 4.61 7.67
N TYR A 9 17.60 3.90 6.88
CA TYR A 9 17.10 4.43 5.60
C TYR A 9 16.02 5.49 5.80
N ASN A 10 15.11 5.29 6.76
CA ASN A 10 14.05 6.24 7.06
C ASN A 10 14.59 7.58 7.57
N GLU A 11 15.60 7.59 8.45
CA GLU A 11 16.24 8.81 8.94
C GLU A 11 16.78 9.66 7.79
N ARG A 12 17.59 9.04 6.91
CA ARG A 12 18.13 9.71 5.71
C ARG A 12 17.02 10.22 4.78
N PHE A 13 15.96 9.44 4.60
CA PHE A 13 14.83 9.82 3.75
C PHE A 13 14.14 11.09 4.28
N VAL A 14 13.89 11.18 5.59
CA VAL A 14 13.24 12.33 6.23
C VAL A 14 14.11 13.58 6.17
N GLU A 15 15.43 13.46 6.33
CA GLU A 15 16.37 14.58 6.22
C GLU A 15 16.45 15.16 4.80
N GLN A 16 16.33 14.30 3.79
CA GLN A 16 16.61 14.66 2.40
C GLN A 16 15.34 15.00 1.59
N THR A 17 14.18 14.50 2.01
CA THR A 17 12.95 14.52 1.19
C THR A 17 11.87 15.40 1.81
N HIS A 18 11.36 16.33 1.03
CA HIS A 18 10.17 17.13 1.39
C HIS A 18 8.98 16.63 0.58
N LEU A 19 7.98 16.10 1.27
CA LEU A 19 6.75 15.59 0.64
C LEU A 19 5.65 16.64 0.67
N PRO A 20 4.80 16.73 -0.37
CA PRO A 20 3.62 17.57 -0.32
C PRO A 20 2.65 17.07 0.76
N THR A 21 1.92 18.00 1.36
CA THR A 21 0.80 17.66 2.25
C THR A 21 -0.33 17.09 1.39
N ILE A 22 -0.81 15.91 1.73
CA ILE A 22 -1.90 15.21 1.03
C ILE A 22 -3.04 15.01 2.03
N GLY A 23 -4.28 15.21 1.57
CA GLY A 23 -5.47 14.94 2.36
C GLY A 23 -5.65 13.44 2.65
N HIS A 24 -6.49 13.13 3.64
CA HIS A 24 -6.79 11.75 4.02
C HIS A 24 -7.67 11.00 2.98
N ALA A 25 -8.40 11.74 2.14
CA ALA A 25 -9.30 11.20 1.13
C ALA A 25 -8.61 11.08 -0.25
N PRO A 26 -8.85 10.00 -1.01
CA PRO A 26 -8.25 9.80 -2.33
C PRO A 26 -8.81 10.78 -3.36
N ARG A 27 -7.92 11.41 -4.15
CA ARG A 27 -8.28 12.42 -5.16
C ARG A 27 -9.19 11.89 -6.26
N ARG A 28 -9.02 10.62 -6.65
CA ARG A 28 -9.82 9.99 -7.72
C ARG A 28 -11.07 9.28 -7.21
N HIS A 29 -11.40 9.38 -5.92
CA HIS A 29 -12.54 8.70 -5.30
C HIS A 29 -12.62 7.20 -5.64
N MET A 30 -11.45 6.55 -5.72
CA MET A 30 -11.30 5.17 -6.18
C MET A 30 -10.51 4.35 -5.16
N ALA A 31 -10.88 3.07 -5.01
CA ALA A 31 -10.14 2.08 -4.25
C ALA A 31 -9.69 0.95 -5.17
N VAL A 32 -8.45 0.48 -4.98
CA VAL A 32 -7.84 -0.56 -5.79
C VAL A 32 -7.37 -1.70 -4.89
N VAL A 33 -8.07 -2.82 -4.93
CA VAL A 33 -7.75 -3.99 -4.10
C VAL A 33 -6.71 -4.84 -4.83
N THR A 34 -5.53 -5.01 -4.24
CA THR A 34 -4.41 -5.79 -4.81
C THR A 34 -3.85 -6.81 -3.82
N CYS A 35 -2.85 -7.60 -4.20
CA CYS A 35 -2.21 -8.57 -3.30
C CYS A 35 -0.92 -8.02 -2.67
N MET A 36 -0.43 -8.66 -1.60
CA MET A 36 0.80 -8.29 -0.91
C MET A 36 2.05 -8.95 -1.55
N ASP A 37 2.12 -9.00 -2.87
CA ASP A 37 3.28 -9.59 -3.58
C ASP A 37 4.34 -8.52 -3.81
N CYS A 38 5.58 -8.79 -3.39
CA CYS A 38 6.70 -7.87 -3.54
C CYS A 38 6.99 -7.48 -5.00
N ARG A 39 6.55 -8.27 -5.99
CA ARG A 39 6.72 -7.98 -7.41
C ARG A 39 5.89 -6.79 -7.88
N LEU A 40 4.88 -6.39 -7.10
CA LEU A 40 4.02 -5.24 -7.42
C LEU A 40 4.61 -3.92 -6.92
N VAL A 41 5.52 -3.97 -5.95
CA VAL A 41 6.16 -2.78 -5.35
C VAL A 41 6.90 -1.99 -6.42
N GLN A 42 6.63 -0.68 -6.52
CA GLN A 42 7.21 0.23 -7.52
C GLN A 42 6.86 -0.10 -8.99
N MET A 43 5.93 -1.02 -9.24
CA MET A 43 5.48 -1.39 -10.59
C MET A 43 4.02 -1.06 -10.79
N PHE A 44 3.17 -1.45 -9.84
CA PHE A 44 1.73 -1.43 -9.97
C PHE A 44 1.16 -0.02 -10.16
N GLU A 45 1.60 0.93 -9.33
CA GLU A 45 1.13 2.31 -9.36
C GLU A 45 1.53 3.00 -10.67
N GLN A 46 2.75 2.73 -11.16
CA GLN A 46 3.27 3.26 -12.42
C GLN A 46 2.50 2.69 -13.62
N ALA A 47 2.21 1.39 -13.62
CA ALA A 47 1.47 0.73 -14.70
C ALA A 47 0.04 1.27 -14.86
N LEU A 48 -0.56 1.78 -13.77
CA LEU A 48 -1.90 2.36 -13.76
C LEU A 48 -1.90 3.91 -13.87
N GLY A 49 -0.73 4.54 -13.96
CA GLY A 49 -0.60 6.00 -13.97
C GLY A 49 -1.16 6.65 -12.71
N LEU A 50 -0.91 6.03 -11.56
CA LEU A 50 -1.35 6.50 -10.25
C LEU A 50 -0.23 7.24 -9.53
N GLU A 51 -0.60 8.35 -8.88
CA GLU A 51 0.30 9.12 -8.03
C GLU A 51 -0.13 9.03 -6.56
N ARG A 52 0.77 9.44 -5.67
CA ARG A 52 0.52 9.47 -4.23
C ARG A 52 -0.73 10.31 -3.93
N GLY A 53 -1.71 9.69 -3.26
CA GLY A 53 -2.98 10.33 -2.90
C GLY A 53 -4.11 10.15 -3.91
N ASP A 54 -3.90 9.46 -5.03
CA ASP A 54 -4.95 9.24 -6.03
C ASP A 54 -6.01 8.22 -5.60
N VAL A 55 -5.57 7.10 -5.00
CA VAL A 55 -6.45 5.97 -4.68
C VAL A 55 -6.19 5.45 -3.27
N LEU A 56 -7.18 4.74 -2.73
CA LEU A 56 -7.00 3.88 -1.55
C LEU A 56 -6.55 2.49 -2.00
N GLU A 57 -5.40 2.02 -1.54
CA GLU A 57 -4.84 0.70 -1.91
C GLU A 57 -4.90 -0.28 -0.72
N PRO A 58 -6.05 -0.94 -0.47
CA PRO A 58 -6.11 -2.00 0.51
C PRO A 58 -5.47 -3.28 -0.03
N VAL A 59 -4.55 -3.84 0.74
CA VAL A 59 -3.99 -5.17 0.46
C VAL A 59 -4.99 -6.25 0.86
N SER A 60 -5.31 -7.12 -0.10
CA SER A 60 -6.13 -8.30 0.15
C SER A 60 -5.31 -9.36 0.88
N TYR A 61 -5.81 -9.81 2.02
CA TYR A 61 -5.34 -11.05 2.63
C TYR A 61 -5.97 -12.22 1.87
N THR A 62 -5.18 -13.26 1.60
CA THR A 62 -5.62 -14.44 0.87
C THR A 62 -6.96 -14.95 1.37
N ARG A 63 -7.81 -15.39 0.43
CA ARG A 63 -9.16 -15.93 0.68
C ARG A 63 -9.20 -17.00 1.79
N HIS A 64 -8.08 -17.67 2.06
CA HIS A 64 -7.91 -18.62 3.17
C HIS A 64 -8.15 -17.98 4.54
N TYR A 65 -7.60 -16.79 4.80
CA TYR A 65 -7.73 -16.12 6.11
C TYR A 65 -9.16 -15.60 6.36
N LEU A 66 -9.81 -15.07 5.33
CA LEU A 66 -11.22 -14.62 5.40
C LEU A 66 -12.20 -15.79 5.55
N ARG A 67 -11.91 -16.94 4.93
CA ARG A 67 -12.73 -18.15 5.10
C ARG A 67 -12.67 -18.70 6.52
N GLU A 68 -11.47 -18.73 7.11
CA GLU A 68 -11.24 -19.40 8.40
C GLU A 68 -11.59 -18.53 9.62
N ARG A 69 -11.39 -17.20 9.57
CA ARG A 69 -11.65 -16.33 10.73
C ARG A 69 -12.91 -15.47 10.63
N ALA A 70 -13.33 -15.07 9.43
CA ALA A 70 -14.49 -14.19 9.28
C ALA A 70 -15.80 -14.95 9.00
N GLY A 71 -15.78 -16.29 8.98
CA GLY A 71 -16.97 -17.11 8.73
C GLY A 71 -17.64 -16.84 7.37
N TRP A 72 -16.91 -16.20 6.45
CA TRP A 72 -17.47 -15.75 5.18
C TRP A 72 -17.65 -16.94 4.23
N ARG A 73 -18.86 -17.51 4.25
CA ARG A 73 -19.35 -18.44 3.24
C ARG A 73 -19.90 -17.60 2.08
N GLY A 74 -19.04 -17.27 1.13
CA GLY A 74 -19.51 -16.73 -0.15
C GLY A 74 -20.56 -17.68 -0.75
N LYS A 75 -21.69 -17.10 -1.18
CA LYS A 75 -22.56 -17.76 -2.15
C LYS A 75 -21.81 -17.96 -3.46
#